data_AF-A0A3D2EQT3-F1
#
_entry.id   AF-A0A3D2EQT3-F1
#
_cell.length_a   1.000
_cell.length_b   1.000
_cell.length_c   1.000
_cell.angle_alpha   90.00
_cell.angle_beta   90.00
_cell.angle_gamma   90.00
#
_symmetry.space_group_name_H-M   'P 1'
#
loop_
_entity.id
_entity.type
_entity.pdbx_description
1 polymer ?
#
loop_
_entity_poly.entity_id
_entity_poly.type
_entity_poly.pdbx_seq_one_letter_code
_entity_poly.pdbx_strand_id
1 'polypeptide(L)'
;IEQEGTYPLPEAQLDRFFYKLVIPSPDDGLLADIVTHTTGVQREKSETAQHVDGLSFEELQGLQALPPLVETPQSALNFAVQLCQVLNPVSGRPSALAAANEYVMYGPSPRGAQALILAAKVRAL
;
A
#
# COMPACT_ATOMS: atom_id res chain seq x y z
N ILE A 1 21.17 -19.16 -8.57
CA ILE A 1 19.83 -18.58 -8.79
C ILE A 1 19.89 -17.90 -10.14
N GLU A 2 19.47 -18.62 -11.18
CA GLU A 2 19.44 -18.10 -12.54
C GLU A 2 18.38 -16.99 -12.58
N GLN A 3 18.82 -15.74 -12.65
CA GLN A 3 17.96 -14.56 -12.80
C GLN A 3 17.70 -14.28 -14.30
N GLU A 4 17.30 -15.30 -15.04
CA GLU A 4 16.94 -15.10 -16.44
C GLU A 4 15.51 -14.55 -16.51
N GLY A 5 15.40 -13.23 -16.76
CA GLY A 5 14.15 -12.62 -17.22
C GLY A 5 13.36 -11.76 -16.23
N THR A 6 13.92 -11.35 -15.09
CA THR A 6 13.27 -10.30 -14.29
C THR A 6 13.50 -8.93 -14.92
N TYR A 7 12.56 -8.50 -15.76
CA TYR A 7 12.46 -7.10 -16.16
C TYR A 7 11.86 -6.32 -14.98
N PRO A 8 12.64 -5.50 -14.25
CA PRO A 8 12.06 -4.68 -13.20
C PRO A 8 10.98 -3.79 -13.82
N LEU A 9 9.82 -3.72 -13.17
CA LEU A 9 8.74 -2.86 -13.63
C LEU A 9 9.25 -1.42 -13.67
N PRO A 10 9.09 -0.70 -14.80
CA PRO A 10 9.39 0.72 -14.86
C PRO A 10 8.67 1.49 -13.76
N GLU A 11 9.29 2.54 -13.24
CA GLU A 11 8.77 3.37 -12.14
C GLU A 11 7.37 3.91 -12.43
N ALA A 12 7.09 4.29 -13.68
CA ALA A 12 5.78 4.75 -14.12
C ALA A 12 4.69 3.65 -14.04
N GLN A 13 5.07 2.38 -14.07
CA GLN A 13 4.17 1.25 -13.82
C GLN A 13 4.02 0.99 -12.32
N LEU A 14 5.11 1.07 -11.55
CA LEU A 14 5.08 0.93 -10.10
C LEU A 14 4.20 1.99 -9.42
N ASP A 15 4.17 3.22 -9.95
CA ASP A 15 3.32 4.33 -9.47
C ASP A 15 1.80 4.06 -9.56
N ARG A 16 1.40 2.96 -10.22
CA ARG A 16 0.00 2.53 -10.31
C ARG A 16 -0.44 1.65 -9.15
N PHE A 17 0.50 1.14 -8.35
CA PHE A 17 0.21 0.35 -7.17
C PHE A 17 -0.10 1.25 -5.98
N PHE A 18 -1.12 0.88 -5.19
CA PHE A 18 -1.56 1.68 -4.05
C PHE A 18 -0.59 1.59 -2.85
N TYR A 19 -0.01 0.40 -2.62
CA TYR A 19 1.00 0.15 -1.60
C TYR A 19 2.13 -0.72 -2.13
N LYS A 20 3.34 -0.51 -1.58
CA LYS A 20 4.45 -1.45 -1.65
C LYS A 20 4.60 -2.12 -0.28
N LEU A 21 4.29 -3.40 -0.21
CA LEU A 21 4.50 -4.19 1.00
C LEU A 21 5.91 -4.82 0.97
N VAL A 22 6.68 -4.59 2.03
CA VAL A 22 8.00 -5.21 2.20
C VAL A 22 7.84 -6.34 3.21
N ILE A 23 7.85 -7.57 2.71
CA ILE A 23 7.66 -8.76 3.54
C ILE A 23 9.05 -9.34 3.87
N PRO A 24 9.46 -9.36 5.14
CA PRO A 24 10.72 -10.00 5.53
C PRO A 24 10.62 -11.51 5.41
N SER A 25 11.77 -12.19 5.32
CA SER A 25 11.81 -13.65 5.42
C SER A 25 11.29 -14.09 6.80
N PRO A 26 10.58 -15.22 6.88
CA PRO A 26 10.11 -15.76 8.16
C PRO A 26 11.32 -16.17 9.01
N ASP A 27 11.17 -16.05 10.33
CA ASP A 27 12.08 -16.71 11.26
C ASP A 27 11.82 -18.23 11.30
N ASP A 28 12.68 -18.95 12.01
CA ASP A 28 12.61 -20.42 12.09
C ASP A 28 11.27 -20.91 12.66
N GLY A 29 10.69 -20.17 13.61
CA GLY A 29 9.40 -20.51 14.22
C GLY A 29 8.25 -20.36 13.25
N LEU A 30 8.14 -19.18 12.61
CA LEU A 30 7.14 -18.91 11.60
C LEU A 30 7.27 -19.85 10.41
N LEU A 31 8.51 -20.18 10.01
CA LEU A 31 8.74 -21.13 8.93
C LEU A 31 8.29 -22.55 9.32
N ALA A 32 8.58 -23.00 10.54
CA ALA A 32 8.11 -24.28 11.05
C ALA A 32 6.58 -24.36 11.10
N ASP A 33 5.91 -23.28 11.51
CA ASP A 33 4.45 -23.17 11.50
C ASP A 33 3.88 -23.23 10.08
N ILE A 34 4.44 -22.47 9.15
CA ILE A 34 4.04 -22.49 7.73
C ILE A 34 4.17 -23.90 7.15
N VAL A 35 5.31 -24.56 7.38
CA VAL A 35 5.55 -25.93 6.89
C VAL A 35 4.56 -26.90 7.52
N THR A 36 4.33 -26.83 8.83
CA THR A 36 3.38 -27.69 9.55
C THR A 36 1.96 -27.52 9.03
N HIS A 37 1.49 -26.28 8.85
CA HIS A 37 0.15 -25.97 8.34
C HIS A 37 -0.05 -26.35 6.87
N THR A 38 0.99 -26.30 6.04
CA THR A 38 0.89 -26.60 4.60
C THR A 38 1.13 -28.08 4.26
N THR A 39 1.77 -28.85 5.15
CA THR A 39 2.12 -30.27 4.92
C THR A 39 1.39 -31.25 5.83
N GLY A 40 0.64 -30.76 6.84
CA GLY A 40 -0.17 -31.59 7.72
C GLY A 40 -1.34 -32.28 7.01
N VAL A 41 -1.70 -33.48 7.48
CA VAL A 41 -2.84 -34.28 6.96
C VAL A 41 -4.18 -33.65 7.35
N GLN A 42 -4.23 -32.96 8.49
CA GLN A 42 -5.31 -32.03 8.81
C GLN A 42 -5.10 -30.75 8.00
N ARG A 43 -5.70 -30.69 6.81
CA ARG A 43 -6.34 -29.45 6.41
C ARG A 43 -7.47 -29.24 7.40
N GLU A 44 -7.15 -28.68 8.58
CA GLU A 44 -8.20 -27.96 9.29
C GLU A 44 -8.73 -26.98 8.25
N LYS A 45 -9.95 -27.25 7.75
CA LYS A 45 -10.77 -26.18 7.21
C LYS A 45 -10.77 -25.20 8.35
N SER A 46 -9.94 -24.16 8.22
CA SER A 46 -9.68 -23.21 9.28
C SER A 46 -11.01 -22.93 9.96
N GLU A 47 -11.18 -23.35 11.21
CA GLU A 47 -12.38 -22.98 11.96
C GLU A 47 -12.41 -21.44 12.16
N THR A 48 -11.26 -20.80 11.94
CA THR A 48 -11.01 -19.35 11.82
C THR A 48 -11.12 -18.79 10.41
N ALA A 49 -11.30 -19.59 9.36
CA ALA A 49 -12.29 -19.22 8.35
C ALA A 49 -13.63 -19.42 9.05
N GLN A 50 -13.88 -18.56 10.05
CA GLN A 50 -15.21 -18.08 10.27
C GLN A 50 -15.71 -17.84 8.85
N HIS A 51 -16.68 -18.64 8.45
CA HIS A 51 -17.76 -18.12 7.65
C HIS A 51 -18.31 -16.96 8.50
N VAL A 52 -17.58 -15.84 8.57
CA VAL A 52 -18.20 -14.54 8.48
C VAL A 52 -19.07 -14.77 7.28
N ASP A 53 -20.38 -14.76 7.45
CA ASP A 53 -21.29 -14.72 6.30
C ASP A 53 -20.66 -13.68 5.38
N GLY A 54 -20.01 -14.19 4.32
CA GLY A 54 -18.99 -13.40 3.64
C GLY A 54 -19.71 -12.18 3.14
N LEU A 55 -19.10 -10.99 3.25
CA LEU A 55 -19.72 -9.78 2.74
C LEU A 55 -20.26 -10.08 1.34
N SER A 56 -21.55 -9.88 1.14
CA SER A 56 -22.17 -10.10 -0.14
C SER A 56 -21.47 -9.21 -1.18
N PHE A 57 -21.61 -9.54 -2.45
CA PHE A 57 -21.06 -8.70 -3.50
C PHE A 57 -21.60 -7.26 -3.40
N GLU A 58 -22.89 -7.13 -3.09
CA GLU A 58 -23.55 -5.84 -2.85
C GLU A 58 -22.97 -5.10 -1.63
N GLU A 59 -22.69 -5.81 -0.53
CA GLU A 59 -22.07 -5.23 0.67
C GLU A 59 -20.64 -4.76 0.38
N LEU A 60 -19.84 -5.56 -0.34
CA LEU A 60 -18.49 -5.18 -0.77
C LEU A 60 -18.51 -3.95 -1.67
N GLN A 61 -19.43 -3.88 -2.63
CA GLN A 61 -19.61 -2.69 -3.47
C GLN A 61 -20.04 -1.48 -2.64
N GLY A 62 -20.94 -1.68 -1.67
CA GLY A 62 -21.36 -0.66 -0.73
C GLY A 62 -20.17 -0.08 0.03
N LEU A 63 -19.32 -0.93 0.60
CA LEU A 63 -18.12 -0.52 1.32
C LEU A 63 -17.12 0.22 0.42
N GLN A 64 -16.91 -0.23 -0.81
CA GLN A 64 -16.02 0.44 -1.76
C GLN A 64 -16.49 1.84 -2.17
N ALA A 65 -17.80 2.12 -2.07
CA ALA A 65 -18.39 3.43 -2.36
C ALA A 65 -18.28 4.43 -1.20
N LEU A 66 -17.95 3.98 0.02
CA LEU A 66 -17.89 4.84 1.21
C LEU A 66 -16.72 5.85 1.23
N PRO A 67 -15.47 5.49 0.87
CA PRO A 67 -14.34 6.39 1.08
C PRO A 67 -14.47 7.76 0.40
N PRO A 68 -14.97 7.87 -0.85
CA PRO A 68 -15.21 9.19 -1.46
C PRO A 68 -16.15 10.10 -0.67
N LEU A 69 -17.09 9.53 0.08
CA LEU A 69 -18.10 10.27 0.87
C LEU A 69 -17.53 10.87 2.16
N VAL A 70 -16.42 10.34 2.67
CA VAL A 70 -15.74 10.90 3.85
C VAL A 70 -15.18 12.27 3.49
N GLU A 71 -15.57 13.33 4.21
CA GLU A 71 -15.07 14.67 3.96
C GLU A 71 -13.56 14.77 4.21
N THR A 72 -12.84 15.47 3.33
CA THR A 72 -11.43 15.78 3.52
C THR A 72 -11.29 17.21 4.02
N PRO A 73 -10.89 17.45 5.27
CA PRO A 73 -10.57 18.80 5.73
C PRO A 73 -9.47 19.42 4.85
N GLN A 74 -9.57 20.73 4.58
CA GLN A 74 -8.59 21.43 3.75
C GLN A 74 -7.16 21.31 4.30
N SER A 75 -7.00 21.24 5.62
CA SER A 75 -5.72 21.00 6.29
C SER A 75 -5.09 19.65 5.92
N ALA A 76 -5.90 18.58 5.86
CA ALA A 76 -5.42 17.24 5.49
C ALA A 76 -5.02 17.18 4.02
N LEU A 77 -5.82 17.80 3.13
CA LEU A 77 -5.47 17.93 1.72
C LEU A 77 -4.16 18.70 1.52
N ASN A 78 -4.04 19.86 2.16
CA ASN A 78 -2.84 20.69 2.09
C ASN A 78 -1.62 19.93 2.61
N PHE A 79 -1.75 19.20 3.71
CA PHE A 79 -0.68 18.38 4.27
C PHE A 79 -0.21 17.31 3.27
N ALA A 80 -1.14 16.53 2.69
CA ALA A 80 -0.78 15.48 1.73
C ALA A 80 -0.06 16.06 0.49
N VAL A 81 -0.55 17.18 -0.05
CA VAL A 81 0.07 17.86 -1.19
C VAL A 81 1.45 18.40 -0.83
N GLN A 82 1.58 19.08 0.30
CA GLN A 82 2.87 19.63 0.76
C GLN A 82 3.88 18.51 1.02
N LEU A 83 3.47 17.40 1.62
CA LEU A 83 4.32 16.24 1.85
C LEU A 83 4.87 15.68 0.53
N CYS A 84 4.01 15.45 -0.46
CA CYS A 84 4.45 14.98 -1.77
C CYS A 84 5.37 15.98 -2.48
N GLN A 85 5.12 17.29 -2.35
CA GLN A 85 5.99 18.32 -2.93
C GLN A 85 7.37 18.37 -2.24
N VAL A 86 7.42 18.30 -0.91
CA VAL A 86 8.68 18.27 -0.15
C VAL A 86 9.49 17.03 -0.49
N LEU A 87 8.86 15.89 -0.75
CA LEU A 87 9.58 14.68 -1.15
C LEU A 87 9.96 14.65 -2.64
N ASN A 88 9.57 15.67 -3.42
CA ASN A 88 9.79 15.71 -4.86
C ASN A 88 10.69 16.88 -5.29
N PRO A 89 12.01 16.64 -5.46
CA PRO A 89 12.96 17.70 -5.81
C PRO A 89 12.80 18.23 -7.24
N VAL A 90 12.03 17.54 -8.10
CA VAL A 90 11.76 17.96 -9.48
C VAL A 90 10.42 18.70 -9.64
N SER A 91 9.75 19.05 -8.55
CA SER A 91 8.44 19.73 -8.55
C SER A 91 8.47 21.21 -8.98
N GLY A 92 9.58 21.68 -9.57
CA GLY A 92 9.77 23.05 -10.06
C GLY A 92 10.41 24.01 -9.05
N ARG A 93 10.68 23.55 -7.83
CA ARG A 93 11.50 24.25 -6.82
C ARG A 93 12.32 23.20 -6.04
N PRO A 94 13.53 23.54 -5.56
CA PRO A 94 14.27 22.65 -4.66
C PRO A 94 13.43 22.28 -3.45
N SER A 95 13.51 21.02 -3.03
CA SER A 95 12.85 20.55 -1.82
C SER A 95 13.37 21.32 -0.60
N ALA A 96 12.49 21.59 0.37
CA ALA A 96 12.88 22.10 1.68
C ALA A 96 13.73 21.09 2.49
N LEU A 97 13.68 19.79 2.13
CA LEU A 97 14.47 18.74 2.74
C LEU A 97 15.76 18.54 1.95
N ALA A 98 16.90 18.91 2.52
CA ALA A 98 18.21 18.78 1.86
C ALA A 98 18.49 17.34 1.39
N ALA A 99 18.15 16.35 2.22
CA ALA A 99 18.30 14.93 1.87
C ALA A 99 17.46 14.51 0.64
N ALA A 100 16.29 15.12 0.41
CA ALA A 100 15.51 14.83 -0.80
C ALA A 100 16.22 15.36 -2.05
N ASN A 101 16.83 16.55 -1.97
CA ASN A 101 17.60 17.09 -3.10
C ASN A 101 18.86 16.26 -3.40
N GLU A 102 19.44 15.60 -2.38
CA GLU A 102 20.67 14.82 -2.52
C GLU A 102 20.42 13.37 -2.96
N TYR A 103 19.39 12.72 -2.41
CA TYR A 103 19.19 11.27 -2.54
C TYR A 103 17.97 10.87 -3.36
N VAL A 104 17.06 11.79 -3.69
CA VAL A 104 15.82 11.47 -4.43
C VAL A 104 15.93 12.01 -5.85
N MET A 105 15.78 11.12 -6.84
CA MET A 105 15.78 11.52 -8.25
C MET A 105 14.39 11.98 -8.71
N TYR A 106 13.35 11.25 -8.30
CA TYR A 106 11.95 11.55 -8.56
C TYR A 106 11.14 11.29 -7.29
N GLY A 107 10.36 12.28 -6.86
CA GLY A 107 9.47 12.10 -5.71
C GLY A 107 8.14 11.46 -6.06
N PRO A 108 7.20 11.39 -5.09
CA PRO A 108 5.87 10.87 -5.31
C PRO A 108 5.13 11.62 -6.43
N SER A 109 4.40 10.89 -7.26
CA SER A 109 3.51 11.47 -8.26
C SER A 109 2.23 12.02 -7.62
N PRO A 110 1.36 12.72 -8.38
CA PRO A 110 0.02 13.09 -7.91
C PRO A 110 -0.80 11.90 -7.39
N ARG A 111 -0.54 10.68 -7.90
CA ARG A 111 -1.20 9.46 -7.41
C ARG A 111 -0.81 9.12 -5.98
N GLY A 112 0.41 9.44 -5.56
CA GLY A 112 0.84 9.29 -4.17
C GLY A 112 -0.01 10.11 -3.21
N ALA A 113 -0.29 11.38 -3.54
CA ALA A 113 -1.17 12.22 -2.73
C ALA A 113 -2.62 11.70 -2.71
N GLN A 114 -3.12 11.23 -3.86
CA GLN A 114 -4.45 10.61 -3.95
C GLN A 114 -4.54 9.35 -3.08
N ALA A 115 -3.54 8.47 -3.14
CA ALA A 115 -3.48 7.24 -2.35
C ALA A 115 -3.43 7.55 -0.85
N LEU A 116 -2.63 8.53 -0.41
CA LEU A 116 -2.58 8.97 0.98
C LEU A 116 -3.94 9.42 1.51
N ILE A 117 -4.67 10.25 0.74
CA ILE A 117 -6.00 10.72 1.14
C ILE A 117 -7.03 9.59 1.14
N LEU A 118 -7.05 8.75 0.10
CA LEU A 118 -7.97 7.60 0.03
C LEU A 118 -7.73 6.61 1.18
N ALA A 119 -6.47 6.31 1.48
CA ALA A 119 -6.10 5.46 2.60
C ALA A 119 -6.55 6.05 3.94
N ALA A 120 -6.33 7.34 4.15
CA ALA A 120 -6.74 8.04 5.37
C ALA A 120 -8.27 8.02 5.54
N LYS A 121 -9.02 8.20 4.45
CA LYS A 121 -10.49 8.10 4.44
C LYS A 121 -10.96 6.70 4.82
N VAL A 122 -10.38 5.66 4.20
CA VAL A 122 -10.70 4.26 4.53
C VAL A 122 -10.39 3.96 6.00
N ARG A 123 -9.27 4.46 6.53
CA ARG A 123 -8.89 4.26 7.94
C ARG A 123 -9.80 5.00 8.93
N ALA A 124 -10.48 6.06 8.48
CA ALA A 124 -11.37 6.85 9.32
C ALA A 124 -12.81 6.27 9.39
N LEU A 125 -13.17 5.37 8.47
CA LEU A 125 -14.39 4.57 8.53
C LEU A 125 -14.29 3.52 9.66
#